data_AF-A0A9P7KXS1-F1
#
_entry.id   AF-A0A9P7KXS1-F1
#
_cell.length_a   1.000
_cell.length_b   1.000
_cell.length_c   1.000
_cell.angle_alpha   90.00
_cell.angle_beta   90.00
_cell.angle_gamma   90.00
#
_symmetry.space_group_name_H-M   'P 1'
#
loop_
_entity.id
_entity.type
_entity.pdbx_description
1 polymer ?
#
loop_
_entity_poly.entity_id
_entity_poly.type
_entity_poly.pdbx_seq_one_letter_code
_entity_poly.pdbx_strand_id
1 'polypeptide(L)'
;MDDSLSHAYPKTCPTVTCLHEPVPADSESSEAEVDNAELLIGQRFHQSFDTPPTADIDNSALSEETERHFFLSIDRPQLQLYIAKFDCPSPPVPIAIVLDIMAALRSSSRLVGAFSRTAAIRPGTVFTRSMASVSEPPKESDTKMKSFQIYRWNPDTPSEKPRLQTYTLDLNKTGPMILDALIRIKNEIDPTLTFRRSCREGICGSCAMNINGQNTLACLCRIPVEAASDVKIYPLPHTYVVKDLVPDLTHFYKQYKSIKPYLQRDTPAEDGKEYRQTKEDRRKLDGLYECILCACCSTSCPSYWWNSEEYLGPAILLQSYRWLADSRDQRTAERKANLENSMSLYRCHTILNCTRACPKGLNPGKAIAEIKKQMAFGS
;
A
#
# COMPACT_ATOMS: atom_id res chain seq x y z
N MET A 1 45.16 -17.81 40.20
CA MET A 1 45.43 -16.54 39.51
C MET A 1 45.42 -16.87 38.03
N ASP A 2 44.31 -16.51 37.38
CA ASP A 2 44.13 -16.00 36.01
C ASP A 2 45.18 -16.40 34.95
N ASP A 3 44.85 -16.73 33.71
CA ASP A 3 43.61 -16.61 32.94
C ASP A 3 43.81 -17.34 31.59
N SER A 4 42.72 -17.48 30.83
CA SER A 4 42.69 -17.62 29.35
C SER A 4 42.93 -18.99 28.69
N LEU A 5 41.86 -19.81 28.69
CA LEU A 5 41.63 -20.86 27.69
C LEU A 5 40.95 -20.26 26.45
N SER A 6 41.69 -20.09 25.36
CA SER A 6 41.15 -19.85 24.02
C SER A 6 40.80 -21.18 23.35
N HIS A 7 39.52 -21.55 23.29
CA HIS A 7 39.05 -22.66 22.47
C HIS A 7 38.43 -22.16 21.17
N ALA A 8 38.98 -22.69 20.07
CA ALA A 8 38.67 -22.39 18.70
C ALA A 8 37.26 -22.83 18.28
N TYR A 9 36.60 -21.99 17.49
CA TYR A 9 35.38 -22.33 16.75
C TYR A 9 35.71 -23.25 15.56
N PRO A 10 35.01 -24.38 15.35
CA PRO A 10 35.18 -25.17 14.15
C PRO A 10 34.52 -24.49 12.94
N LYS A 11 35.36 -24.14 11.95
CA LYS A 11 34.97 -23.79 10.59
C LYS A 11 34.80 -25.09 9.79
N THR A 12 33.57 -25.51 9.49
CA THR A 12 33.23 -26.29 8.28
C THR A 12 31.72 -26.34 8.11
N CYS A 13 31.21 -25.75 7.04
CA CYS A 13 29.85 -25.93 6.53
C CYS A 13 29.87 -27.07 5.50
N PRO A 14 28.96 -28.05 5.53
CA PRO A 14 28.94 -29.12 4.55
C PRO A 14 28.45 -28.61 3.18
N THR A 15 29.26 -28.90 2.17
CA THR A 15 29.05 -28.63 0.75
C THR A 15 27.79 -29.36 0.25
N VAL A 16 26.81 -28.63 -0.27
CA VAL A 16 25.69 -29.20 -1.04
C VAL A 16 26.15 -29.31 -2.49
N THR A 17 26.33 -30.55 -2.95
CA THR A 17 26.67 -30.88 -4.33
C THR A 17 25.41 -30.71 -5.20
N CYS A 18 25.35 -29.65 -6.02
CA CYS A 18 24.35 -29.54 -7.08
C CYS A 18 24.76 -30.45 -8.24
N LEU A 19 24.01 -31.54 -8.45
CA LEU A 19 24.12 -32.35 -9.65
C LEU A 19 23.50 -31.57 -10.82
N HIS A 20 24.35 -31.12 -11.74
CA HIS A 20 23.95 -30.66 -13.07
C HIS A 20 23.88 -31.89 -13.99
N GLU A 21 22.69 -32.22 -14.46
CA GLU A 21 22.53 -32.99 -15.69
C GLU A 21 22.24 -32.02 -16.86
N PRO A 22 22.91 -32.18 -18.02
CA PRO A 22 22.72 -31.30 -19.16
C PRO A 22 21.48 -31.72 -19.97
N VAL A 23 20.61 -30.77 -20.27
CA VAL A 23 19.51 -30.95 -21.24
C VAL A 23 20.04 -30.53 -22.62
N PRO A 24 19.96 -31.38 -23.66
CA PRO A 24 20.47 -31.06 -24.99
C PRO A 24 19.56 -30.06 -25.72
N ALA A 25 20.21 -29.20 -26.51
CA ALA A 25 19.58 -28.28 -27.44
C ALA A 25 19.22 -28.99 -28.77
N ASP A 26 18.30 -28.36 -29.50
CA ASP A 26 17.92 -28.54 -30.91
C ASP A 26 16.60 -29.31 -31.17
N SER A 27 15.55 -28.55 -31.52
CA SER A 27 14.94 -28.60 -32.86
C SER A 27 13.83 -27.56 -33.01
N GLU A 28 13.97 -26.68 -34.00
CA GLU A 28 12.90 -25.86 -34.56
C GLU A 28 11.74 -26.72 -35.08
N SER A 29 10.49 -26.35 -34.79
CA SER A 29 9.37 -26.50 -35.75
C SER A 29 8.08 -25.83 -35.27
N SER A 30 7.58 -24.94 -36.14
CA SER A 30 6.17 -24.67 -36.49
C SER A 30 5.18 -24.11 -35.46
N GLU A 31 4.74 -22.88 -35.75
CA GLU A 31 3.41 -22.34 -35.44
C GLU A 31 2.30 -23.28 -35.96
N ALA A 32 1.33 -23.61 -35.10
CA ALA A 32 -0.11 -23.78 -35.36
C ALA A 32 -0.78 -24.66 -34.28
N GLU A 33 -2.04 -24.33 -33.96
CA GLU A 33 -3.03 -25.17 -33.25
C GLU A 33 -2.87 -25.42 -31.75
N VAL A 34 -3.33 -24.47 -30.91
CA VAL A 34 -4.14 -24.77 -29.72
C VAL A 34 -5.21 -23.69 -29.54
N ASP A 35 -6.15 -23.63 -30.48
CA ASP A 35 -7.48 -23.05 -30.26
C ASP A 35 -8.47 -24.22 -30.15
N ASN A 36 -9.41 -24.13 -29.21
CA ASN A 36 -10.48 -25.07 -28.87
C ASN A 36 -10.15 -26.14 -27.81
N ALA A 37 -10.34 -25.78 -26.53
CA ALA A 37 -11.23 -26.51 -25.62
C ALA A 37 -11.18 -25.88 -24.22
N GLU A 38 -12.14 -25.03 -23.89
CA GLU A 38 -12.84 -24.96 -22.59
C GLU A 38 -13.73 -23.70 -22.56
N LEU A 39 -14.79 -23.75 -23.38
CA LEU A 39 -15.87 -22.77 -23.40
C LEU A 39 -17.18 -23.54 -23.15
N LEU A 40 -17.30 -24.11 -21.95
CA LEU A 40 -18.53 -24.74 -21.44
C LEU A 40 -18.58 -24.58 -19.93
N ILE A 41 -18.94 -23.37 -19.46
CA ILE A 41 -19.78 -23.07 -18.27
C ILE A 41 -20.02 -21.55 -18.36
N GLY A 42 -21.03 -21.16 -19.13
CA GLY A 42 -21.32 -19.74 -19.39
C GLY A 42 -22.56 -19.51 -20.23
N GLN A 43 -23.54 -20.42 -20.16
CA GLN A 43 -24.84 -20.23 -20.78
C GLN A 43 -25.93 -20.57 -19.77
N ARG A 44 -26.51 -19.52 -19.18
CA ARG A 44 -27.93 -19.41 -18.82
C ARG A 44 -28.12 -18.07 -18.11
N PHE A 45 -28.71 -17.13 -18.83
CA PHE A 45 -29.70 -16.12 -18.41
C PHE A 45 -29.64 -14.93 -19.38
N HIS A 46 -30.19 -15.14 -20.58
CA HIS A 46 -30.69 -14.06 -21.43
C HIS A 46 -32.22 -14.19 -21.50
N GLN A 47 -32.90 -13.19 -20.95
CA GLN A 47 -34.27 -12.80 -21.29
C GLN A 47 -34.16 -11.29 -21.55
N SER A 48 -34.05 -10.89 -22.82
CA SER A 48 -35.14 -10.51 -23.72
C SER A 48 -35.57 -9.06 -23.52
N PHE A 49 -34.99 -8.16 -24.31
CA PHE A 49 -35.64 -6.95 -24.80
C PHE A 49 -35.21 -6.75 -26.26
N ASP A 50 -36.19 -6.75 -27.15
CA ASP A 50 -36.06 -6.61 -28.60
C ASP A 50 -35.54 -5.22 -29.00
N THR A 51 -34.59 -5.18 -29.94
CA THR A 51 -34.22 -3.97 -30.71
C THR A 51 -34.69 -4.12 -32.15
N PRO A 52 -35.42 -3.16 -32.75
CA PRO A 52 -35.75 -3.17 -34.17
C PRO A 52 -34.58 -2.62 -35.03
N PRO A 53 -34.60 -2.88 -36.35
CA PRO A 53 -33.39 -2.85 -37.19
C PRO A 53 -33.01 -1.48 -37.75
N THR A 54 -31.75 -1.44 -38.19
CA THR A 54 -30.95 -0.36 -38.78
C THR A 54 -31.59 0.42 -39.92
N ALA A 55 -31.32 1.73 -39.97
CA ALA A 55 -31.41 2.55 -41.18
C ALA A 55 -30.14 3.42 -41.32
N ASP A 56 -29.49 3.30 -42.46
CA ASP A 56 -28.36 4.13 -42.92
C ASP A 56 -28.80 5.59 -43.10
N ILE A 57 -28.05 6.53 -42.53
CA ILE A 57 -28.04 7.93 -42.98
C ILE A 57 -26.60 8.45 -42.91
N ASP A 58 -26.01 8.61 -44.09
CA ASP A 58 -24.91 9.54 -44.36
C ASP A 58 -25.45 10.97 -44.26
N ASN A 59 -24.76 11.86 -43.55
CA ASN A 59 -24.81 13.29 -43.80
C ASN A 59 -23.68 14.02 -43.06
N SER A 60 -22.66 14.35 -43.85
CA SER A 60 -21.86 15.56 -43.70
C SER A 60 -22.71 16.80 -43.35
N ALA A 61 -22.14 17.63 -42.47
CA ALA A 61 -22.49 19.02 -42.21
C ALA A 61 -23.81 19.30 -41.46
N LEU A 62 -23.75 19.35 -40.12
CA LEU A 62 -24.53 20.31 -39.34
C LEU A 62 -23.64 20.98 -38.28
N SER A 63 -23.50 22.29 -38.48
CA SER A 63 -22.87 23.33 -37.67
C SER A 63 -23.37 23.43 -36.22
N GLU A 64 -22.45 23.86 -35.34
CA GLU A 64 -22.65 24.71 -34.16
C GLU A 64 -24.10 25.03 -33.74
N GLU A 65 -24.78 24.14 -33.01
CA GLU A 65 -25.83 24.50 -32.03
C GLU A 65 -26.38 23.27 -31.27
N THR A 66 -25.58 22.60 -30.44
CA THR A 66 -26.11 21.53 -29.56
C THR A 66 -25.39 21.37 -28.20
N GLU A 67 -24.79 22.45 -27.68
CA GLU A 67 -24.18 22.46 -26.32
C GLU A 67 -24.97 23.24 -25.26
N ARG A 68 -26.24 23.60 -25.49
CA ARG A 68 -27.02 24.44 -24.56
C ARG A 68 -28.28 23.84 -23.95
N HIS A 69 -28.56 22.56 -24.12
CA HIS A 69 -29.77 21.94 -23.56
C HIS A 69 -29.52 20.60 -22.85
N PHE A 70 -28.65 20.61 -21.83
CA PHE A 70 -28.57 19.49 -20.88
C PHE A 70 -28.26 19.93 -19.44
N PHE A 71 -28.71 21.13 -19.04
CA PHE A 71 -28.45 21.67 -17.70
C PHE A 71 -29.70 22.03 -16.88
N LEU A 72 -30.88 21.55 -17.24
CA LEU A 72 -32.11 21.86 -16.50
C LEU A 72 -33.08 20.66 -16.44
N SER A 73 -32.80 19.70 -15.55
CA SER A 73 -33.85 18.90 -14.86
C SER A 73 -33.26 17.84 -13.92
N ILE A 74 -32.71 18.24 -12.76
CA ILE A 74 -32.71 17.35 -11.59
C ILE A 74 -33.10 18.17 -10.35
N ASP A 75 -34.21 17.75 -9.75
CA ASP A 75 -34.80 18.23 -8.51
C ASP A 75 -33.81 18.34 -7.35
N ARG A 76 -33.76 19.52 -6.72
CA ARG A 76 -33.24 19.72 -5.36
C ARG A 76 -34.38 19.45 -4.38
N PRO A 77 -34.37 18.32 -3.64
CA PRO A 77 -34.11 18.44 -2.20
C PRO A 77 -33.54 17.14 -1.57
N GLN A 78 -32.22 16.89 -1.67
CA GLN A 78 -31.52 15.88 -0.85
C GLN A 78 -30.07 16.31 -0.51
N LEU A 79 -29.74 17.60 -0.60
CA LEU A 79 -28.38 18.11 -0.37
C LEU A 79 -28.24 19.00 0.88
N GLN A 80 -29.23 18.97 1.78
CA GLN A 80 -29.26 19.83 2.98
C GLN A 80 -29.36 19.06 4.29
N LEU A 81 -28.88 17.81 4.30
CA LEU A 81 -28.71 17.01 5.52
C LEU A 81 -27.33 16.35 5.64
N TYR A 82 -26.31 16.88 4.95
CA TYR A 82 -24.95 16.31 4.94
C TYR A 82 -23.83 17.30 5.32
N ILE A 83 -24.18 18.54 5.69
CA ILE A 83 -23.24 19.56 6.18
C ILE A 83 -23.73 20.08 7.53
N ALA A 84 -23.75 19.20 8.55
CA ALA A 84 -23.88 19.57 9.95
C ALA A 84 -23.60 18.34 10.81
N LYS A 85 -22.32 18.08 11.10
CA LYS A 85 -21.75 17.31 12.23
C LYS A 85 -20.42 16.66 11.82
N PHE A 86 -19.39 17.47 11.67
CA PHE A 86 -18.00 17.04 11.84
C PHE A 86 -17.22 18.21 12.44
N ASP A 87 -17.52 18.52 13.69
CA ASP A 87 -16.60 19.27 14.56
C ASP A 87 -15.62 18.25 15.16
N CYS A 88 -14.35 18.39 14.83
CA CYS A 88 -13.25 17.81 15.60
C CYS A 88 -12.37 18.99 16.04
N PRO A 89 -12.32 19.35 17.34
CA PRO A 89 -11.49 20.43 17.80
C PRO A 89 -10.04 19.93 17.93
N SER A 90 -9.14 20.50 17.15
CA SER A 90 -7.71 20.48 17.48
C SER A 90 -7.42 21.64 18.45
N PRO A 91 -6.60 21.45 19.50
CA PRO A 91 -6.24 22.55 20.39
C PRO A 91 -5.22 23.48 19.69
N PRO A 92 -5.34 24.80 19.84
CA PRO A 92 -4.36 25.74 19.30
C PRO A 92 -3.09 25.76 20.16
N VAL A 93 -1.93 25.69 19.52
CA VAL A 93 -0.63 25.93 20.15
C VAL A 93 -0.38 27.45 20.14
N PRO A 94 -0.22 28.12 21.29
CA PRO A 94 0.12 29.54 21.28
C PRO A 94 1.61 29.77 21.03
N ILE A 95 1.90 30.57 20.01
CA ILE A 95 3.19 31.20 19.74
C ILE A 95 3.27 32.48 20.58
N ALA A 96 4.13 32.51 21.60
CA ALA A 96 5.00 33.64 22.01
C ALA A 96 5.44 33.52 23.47
N ILE A 97 6.69 33.95 23.74
CA ILE A 97 7.37 34.12 25.03
C ILE A 97 7.87 32.77 25.59
N VAL A 98 9.17 32.46 25.59
CA VAL A 98 10.23 33.08 26.39
C VAL A 98 11.58 32.99 25.64
N LEU A 99 12.13 34.15 25.26
CA LEU A 99 13.58 34.36 25.27
C LEU A 99 14.03 34.31 26.74
N ASP A 100 14.99 33.43 27.07
CA ASP A 100 15.99 33.59 28.15
C ASP A 100 16.47 32.24 28.70
N ILE A 101 17.23 31.45 27.92
CA ILE A 101 18.15 30.44 28.48
C ILE A 101 19.38 30.29 27.55
N MET A 102 20.31 31.24 27.59
CA MET A 102 21.70 31.06 27.14
C MET A 102 22.65 32.00 27.92
N ALA A 103 22.68 31.89 29.26
CA ALA A 103 23.71 32.53 30.07
C ALA A 103 23.88 31.80 31.41
N ALA A 104 24.60 30.67 31.42
CA ALA A 104 25.20 30.13 32.64
C ALA A 104 26.27 29.08 32.31
N LEU A 105 27.42 29.52 31.81
CA LEU A 105 28.66 28.76 31.91
C LEU A 105 29.78 29.69 32.38
N ARG A 106 30.54 29.19 33.36
CA ARG A 106 31.85 29.65 33.87
C ARG A 106 31.82 30.67 35.02
N SER A 107 31.96 30.15 36.24
CA SER A 107 33.13 30.50 37.05
C SER A 107 33.43 29.40 38.07
N SER A 108 34.65 28.89 38.02
CA SER A 108 35.24 27.97 38.96
C SER A 108 35.78 28.75 40.16
N SER A 109 35.62 28.24 41.38
CA SER A 109 36.48 28.59 42.51
C SER A 109 36.54 27.43 43.50
N ARG A 110 37.77 27.00 43.74
CA ARG A 110 38.21 25.90 44.60
C ARG A 110 37.94 26.22 46.07
N LEU A 111 37.64 25.20 46.87
CA LEU A 111 38.01 25.18 48.28
C LEU A 111 38.41 23.76 48.69
N VAL A 112 39.66 23.66 49.12
CA VAL A 112 40.32 22.51 49.73
C VAL A 112 39.92 22.47 51.20
N GLY A 113 39.52 21.32 51.73
CA GLY A 113 39.18 21.12 53.13
C GLY A 113 39.52 19.71 53.59
N ALA A 114 40.37 19.60 54.60
CA ALA A 114 41.16 18.45 54.97
C ALA A 114 40.37 17.26 55.57
N PHE A 115 40.96 16.07 55.40
CA PHE A 115 40.64 14.86 56.14
C PHE A 115 40.90 15.06 57.65
N SER A 116 39.96 14.60 58.48
CA SER A 116 40.31 14.10 59.80
C SER A 116 39.52 12.84 60.11
N ARG A 117 40.25 11.77 60.43
CA ARG A 117 39.74 10.45 60.80
C ARG A 117 39.38 10.47 62.28
N THR A 118 38.16 10.07 62.61
CA THR A 118 37.82 9.59 63.95
C THR A 118 37.05 8.29 63.83
N ALA A 119 37.65 7.23 64.35
CA ALA A 119 37.05 5.91 64.49
C ALA A 119 35.96 5.97 65.58
N ALA A 120 34.75 5.53 65.25
CA ALA A 120 33.69 5.28 66.22
C ALA A 120 33.20 3.84 66.11
N ILE A 121 33.08 3.23 67.28
CA ILE A 121 32.84 1.83 67.59
C ILE A 121 31.44 1.40 67.11
N ARG A 122 31.35 0.22 66.47
CA ARG A 122 30.08 -0.41 66.06
C ARG A 122 29.40 -1.11 67.26
N PRO A 123 28.13 -0.83 67.59
CA PRO A 123 27.30 -1.79 68.29
C PRO A 123 26.63 -2.73 67.28
N GLY A 124 26.49 -4.00 67.68
CA GLY A 124 26.02 -5.09 66.82
C GLY A 124 24.61 -4.87 66.28
N THR A 125 24.47 -5.02 64.96
CA THR A 125 23.17 -5.05 64.29
C THR A 125 22.54 -6.43 64.46
N VAL A 126 21.44 -6.48 65.20
CA VAL A 126 20.52 -7.62 65.25
C VAL A 126 19.95 -7.81 63.85
N PHE A 127 20.19 -8.99 63.26
CA PHE A 127 19.57 -9.39 62.00
C PHE A 127 18.08 -9.69 62.25
N THR A 128 17.21 -8.69 62.04
CA THR A 128 15.78 -8.95 61.93
C THR A 128 15.52 -9.57 60.56
N ARG A 129 15.02 -10.81 60.55
CA ARG A 129 14.50 -11.47 59.34
C ARG A 129 13.34 -10.64 58.80
N SER A 130 13.56 -9.94 57.69
CA SER A 130 12.48 -9.36 56.90
C SER A 130 11.69 -10.50 56.27
N MET A 131 10.45 -10.71 56.74
CA MET A 131 9.49 -11.58 56.08
C MET A 131 9.24 -11.02 54.68
N ALA A 132 9.35 -11.87 53.65
CA ALA A 132 9.01 -11.52 52.28
C ALA A 132 7.53 -11.11 52.25
N SER A 133 7.24 -9.86 51.87
CA SER A 133 5.86 -9.46 51.61
C SER A 133 5.36 -10.26 50.42
N VAL A 134 4.26 -10.99 50.61
CA VAL A 134 3.50 -11.58 49.51
C VAL A 134 3.11 -10.43 48.60
N SER A 135 3.76 -10.32 47.43
CA SER A 135 3.37 -9.35 46.41
C SER A 135 1.95 -9.67 46.00
N GLU A 136 1.04 -8.70 46.14
CA GLU A 136 -0.32 -8.78 45.59
C GLU A 136 -0.25 -9.24 44.12
N PRO A 137 -1.18 -10.11 43.68
CA PRO A 137 -1.24 -10.51 42.28
C PRO A 137 -1.33 -9.25 41.41
N PRO A 138 -0.64 -9.23 40.24
CA PRO A 138 -0.64 -8.06 39.39
C PRO A 138 -2.08 -7.71 39.04
N LYS A 139 -2.49 -6.48 39.38
CA LYS A 139 -3.80 -5.90 39.07
C LYS A 139 -4.13 -6.24 37.62
N GLU A 140 -5.19 -7.02 37.39
CA GLU A 140 -5.65 -7.33 36.03
C GLU A 140 -5.88 -6.01 35.30
N SER A 141 -5.11 -5.77 34.24
CA SER A 141 -5.26 -4.56 33.44
C SER A 141 -6.67 -4.52 32.85
N ASP A 142 -7.38 -3.40 33.00
CA ASP A 142 -8.72 -3.21 32.41
C ASP A 142 -8.72 -3.65 30.93
N THR A 143 -9.52 -4.67 30.62
CA THR A 143 -9.63 -5.24 29.27
C THR A 143 -10.11 -4.19 28.28
N LYS A 144 -9.30 -3.92 27.24
CA LYS A 144 -9.63 -2.92 26.23
C LYS A 144 -10.24 -3.59 25.01
N MET A 145 -11.55 -3.81 25.06
CA MET A 145 -12.26 -4.50 23.98
C MET A 145 -12.45 -3.59 22.76
N LYS A 146 -12.20 -4.12 21.56
CA LYS A 146 -12.39 -3.43 20.29
C LYS A 146 -13.06 -4.33 19.27
N SER A 147 -14.06 -3.79 18.58
CA SER A 147 -14.81 -4.49 17.54
C SER A 147 -14.29 -4.20 16.13
N PHE A 148 -14.20 -5.25 15.33
CA PHE A 148 -13.79 -5.24 13.92
C PHE A 148 -14.92 -5.82 13.07
N GLN A 149 -15.47 -5.03 12.15
CA GLN A 149 -16.45 -5.47 11.17
C GLN A 149 -15.74 -5.79 9.86
N ILE A 150 -15.69 -7.07 9.49
CA ILE A 150 -14.91 -7.56 8.36
C ILE A 150 -15.83 -8.09 7.28
N TYR A 151 -15.59 -7.68 6.03
CA TYR A 151 -16.24 -8.23 4.85
C TYR A 151 -15.95 -9.73 4.71
N ARG A 152 -17.00 -10.53 4.57
CA ARG A 152 -16.95 -11.98 4.37
C ARG A 152 -17.69 -12.39 3.11
N TRP A 153 -17.06 -13.24 2.31
CA TRP A 153 -17.68 -13.93 1.19
C TRP A 153 -16.88 -15.19 0.85
N ASN A 154 -17.58 -16.29 0.58
CA ASN A 154 -16.98 -17.59 0.32
C ASN A 154 -17.36 -18.11 -1.07
N PRO A 155 -16.40 -18.37 -1.98
CA PRO A 155 -16.69 -18.89 -3.31
C PRO A 155 -17.26 -20.32 -3.30
N ASP A 156 -17.01 -21.09 -2.24
CA ASP A 156 -17.54 -22.46 -2.09
C ASP A 156 -19.05 -22.49 -1.82
N THR A 157 -19.62 -21.36 -1.37
CA THR A 157 -21.05 -21.16 -1.14
C THR A 157 -21.56 -19.93 -1.91
N PRO A 158 -21.55 -19.98 -3.27
CA PRO A 158 -21.77 -18.79 -4.11
C PRO A 158 -23.17 -18.18 -4.00
N SER A 159 -24.16 -18.95 -3.52
CA SER A 159 -25.51 -18.46 -3.25
C SER A 159 -25.60 -17.53 -2.04
N GLU A 160 -24.63 -17.57 -1.14
CA GLU A 160 -24.58 -16.69 0.03
C GLU A 160 -24.10 -15.30 -0.35
N LYS A 161 -24.90 -14.29 -0.01
CA LYS A 161 -24.55 -12.90 -0.25
C LYS A 161 -23.40 -12.47 0.68
N PRO A 162 -22.52 -11.55 0.23
CA PRO A 162 -21.52 -10.96 1.10
C PRO A 162 -22.11 -10.34 2.35
N ARG A 163 -21.41 -10.48 3.47
CA ARG A 163 -21.87 -9.98 4.78
C ARG A 163 -20.73 -9.33 5.57
N LEU A 164 -21.08 -8.52 6.56
CA LEU A 164 -20.14 -8.07 7.58
C LEU A 164 -20.21 -9.00 8.78
N GLN A 165 -19.05 -9.47 9.24
CA GLN A 165 -18.94 -10.22 10.49
C GLN A 165 -18.17 -9.39 11.51
N THR A 166 -18.70 -9.32 12.73
CA THR A 166 -18.07 -8.61 13.83
C THR A 166 -17.22 -9.56 14.66
N TYR A 167 -16.00 -9.15 14.96
CA TYR A 167 -15.09 -9.81 15.91
C TYR A 167 -14.66 -8.82 16.97
N THR A 168 -14.66 -9.25 18.23
CA THR A 168 -14.24 -8.40 19.35
C THR A 168 -12.95 -8.94 19.94
N LEU A 169 -11.92 -8.10 20.02
CA LEU A 169 -10.61 -8.46 20.58
C LEU A 169 -10.26 -7.58 21.76
N ASP A 170 -9.54 -8.16 22.73
CA ASP A 170 -8.84 -7.41 23.76
C ASP A 170 -7.53 -6.82 23.20
N LEU A 171 -7.43 -5.49 23.13
CA LEU A 171 -6.27 -4.78 22.62
C LEU A 171 -5.03 -4.95 23.50
N ASN A 172 -5.17 -5.25 24.80
CA ASN A 172 -4.01 -5.51 25.67
C ASN A 172 -3.25 -6.78 25.24
N LYS A 173 -3.92 -7.68 24.51
CA LYS A 173 -3.37 -8.94 23.97
C LYS A 173 -3.22 -8.92 22.46
N THR A 174 -3.31 -7.75 21.82
CA THR A 174 -3.20 -7.61 20.36
C THR A 174 -2.05 -6.67 20.02
N GLY A 175 -1.31 -6.98 18.95
CA GLY A 175 -0.32 -6.05 18.42
C GLY A 175 -0.96 -4.73 17.95
N PRO A 176 -0.16 -3.67 17.75
CA PRO A 176 -0.68 -2.33 17.49
C PRO A 176 -1.30 -2.15 16.09
N MET A 177 -1.07 -3.07 15.15
CA MET A 177 -1.46 -2.92 13.75
C MET A 177 -2.73 -3.71 13.42
N ILE A 178 -3.48 -3.26 12.40
CA ILE A 178 -4.67 -3.96 11.90
C ILE A 178 -4.33 -5.39 11.45
N LEU A 179 -3.15 -5.60 10.87
CA LEU A 179 -2.69 -6.95 10.50
C LEU A 179 -2.56 -7.88 11.71
N ASP A 180 -2.13 -7.38 12.88
CA ASP A 180 -2.00 -8.17 14.10
C ASP A 180 -3.38 -8.66 14.57
N ALA A 181 -4.38 -7.79 14.52
CA ALA A 181 -5.77 -8.13 14.80
C ALA A 181 -6.31 -9.20 13.84
N LEU A 182 -6.06 -9.05 12.53
CA LEU A 182 -6.51 -10.02 11.51
C LEU A 182 -5.87 -11.41 11.72
N ILE A 183 -4.57 -11.45 12.01
CA ILE A 183 -3.85 -12.71 12.28
C ILE A 183 -4.41 -13.36 13.55
N ARG A 184 -4.63 -12.57 14.61
CA ARG A 184 -5.19 -13.08 15.87
C ARG A 184 -6.60 -13.65 15.68
N ILE A 185 -7.48 -12.93 14.98
CA ILE A 185 -8.82 -13.43 14.64
C ILE A 185 -8.71 -14.76 13.92
N LYS A 186 -7.83 -14.86 12.92
CA LYS A 186 -7.65 -16.10 12.16
C LYS A 186 -7.12 -17.25 13.02
N ASN A 187 -6.16 -16.98 13.90
CA ASN A 187 -5.50 -18.03 14.68
C ASN A 187 -6.34 -18.51 15.88
N GLU A 188 -7.09 -17.61 16.51
CA GLU A 188 -7.72 -17.88 17.81
C GLU A 188 -9.25 -17.99 17.74
N ILE A 189 -9.90 -17.36 16.75
CA ILE A 189 -11.36 -17.21 16.73
C ILE A 189 -11.99 -17.87 15.49
N ASP A 190 -11.52 -17.51 14.30
CA ASP A 190 -12.10 -17.94 13.03
C ASP A 190 -11.02 -18.23 11.98
N PRO A 191 -10.54 -19.48 11.88
CA PRO A 191 -9.53 -19.88 10.92
C PRO A 191 -10.00 -19.80 9.46
N THR A 192 -11.30 -19.61 9.21
CA THR A 192 -11.83 -19.45 7.84
C THR A 192 -11.57 -18.06 7.26
N LEU A 193 -11.29 -17.06 8.10
CA LEU A 193 -10.99 -15.69 7.65
C LEU A 193 -9.77 -15.69 6.72
N THR A 194 -9.94 -15.16 5.51
CA THR A 194 -8.91 -15.21 4.47
C THR A 194 -8.46 -13.81 4.03
N PHE A 195 -7.14 -13.59 4.01
CA PHE A 195 -6.51 -12.34 3.55
C PHE A 195 -5.07 -12.60 3.11
N ARG A 196 -4.51 -11.72 2.27
CA ARG A 196 -3.11 -11.79 1.85
C ARG A 196 -2.19 -11.04 2.82
N ARG A 197 -1.06 -11.65 3.17
CA ARG A 197 0.02 -11.04 3.97
C ARG A 197 1.36 -11.73 3.72
N SER A 198 2.46 -10.98 3.86
CA SER A 198 3.82 -11.54 3.79
C SER A 198 4.80 -10.76 4.70
N CYS A 199 5.32 -9.60 4.26
CA CYS A 199 6.47 -8.94 4.90
C CYS A 199 6.26 -8.29 6.27
N ARG A 200 5.01 -8.08 6.73
CA ARG A 200 4.64 -7.36 7.98
C ARG A 200 5.23 -5.96 8.22
N GLU A 201 5.95 -5.37 7.27
CA GLU A 201 6.63 -4.07 7.42
C GLU A 201 6.38 -3.07 6.27
N GLY A 202 5.39 -3.39 5.41
CA GLY A 202 4.91 -2.46 4.39
C GLY A 202 5.78 -2.33 3.14
N ILE A 203 6.61 -3.35 2.83
CA ILE A 203 7.44 -3.36 1.62
C ILE A 203 6.90 -4.23 0.48
N CYS A 204 6.20 -5.34 0.79
CA CYS A 204 5.70 -6.27 -0.26
C CYS A 204 4.37 -5.88 -0.92
N GLY A 205 3.61 -4.97 -0.31
CA GLY A 205 2.29 -4.55 -0.82
C GLY A 205 1.13 -5.54 -0.69
N SER A 206 1.34 -6.78 -0.19
CA SER A 206 0.32 -7.84 -0.22
C SER A 206 -0.94 -7.58 0.62
N CYS A 207 -0.82 -6.90 1.76
CA CYS A 207 -1.95 -6.68 2.69
C CYS A 207 -2.69 -5.35 2.43
N ALA A 208 -2.80 -4.97 1.17
CA ALA A 208 -3.57 -3.80 0.75
C ALA A 208 -5.07 -4.09 0.87
N MET A 209 -5.78 -3.22 1.58
CA MET A 209 -7.23 -3.36 1.82
C MET A 209 -7.83 -1.99 2.18
N ASN A 210 -9.15 -1.91 2.25
CA ASN A 210 -9.84 -0.70 2.69
C ASN A 210 -10.16 -0.78 4.18
N ILE A 211 -9.62 0.15 4.97
CA ILE A 211 -9.79 0.20 6.42
C ILE A 211 -10.42 1.56 6.76
N ASN A 212 -11.62 1.54 7.35
CA ASN A 212 -12.41 2.73 7.67
C ASN A 212 -12.60 3.68 6.46
N GLY A 213 -12.80 3.12 5.26
CA GLY A 213 -13.01 3.91 4.04
C GLY A 213 -11.73 4.33 3.32
N GLN A 214 -10.54 4.12 3.90
CA GLN A 214 -9.27 4.46 3.27
C GLN A 214 -8.48 3.21 2.85
N ASN A 215 -7.99 3.21 1.61
CA ASN A 215 -7.07 2.17 1.15
C ASN A 215 -5.72 2.36 1.80
N THR A 216 -5.21 1.33 2.46
CA THR A 216 -3.89 1.34 3.11
C THR A 216 -3.36 -0.09 3.29
N LEU A 217 -2.17 -0.24 3.86
CA LEU A 217 -1.60 -1.53 4.23
C LEU A 217 -1.97 -1.86 5.67
N ALA A 218 -2.60 -3.01 5.89
CA ALA A 218 -2.98 -3.45 7.24
C ALA A 218 -1.79 -3.53 8.22
N CYS A 219 -0.58 -3.84 7.72
CA CYS A 219 0.63 -3.90 8.54
C CYS A 219 1.20 -2.54 8.96
N LEU A 220 0.78 -1.44 8.33
CA LEU A 220 1.21 -0.08 8.69
C LEU A 220 0.07 0.73 9.33
N CYS A 221 -1.18 0.23 9.24
CA CYS A 221 -2.34 0.89 9.81
C CYS A 221 -2.47 0.52 11.28
N ARG A 222 -2.35 1.51 12.18
CA ARG A 222 -2.52 1.32 13.61
C ARG A 222 -4.00 1.12 13.94
N ILE A 223 -4.27 0.27 14.93
CA ILE A 223 -5.62 0.13 15.50
C ILE A 223 -5.96 1.43 16.25
N PRO A 224 -7.11 2.07 15.94
CA PRO A 224 -7.53 3.26 16.67
C PRO A 224 -8.03 2.89 18.07
N VAL A 225 -7.20 3.15 19.09
CA VAL A 225 -7.46 2.80 20.50
C VAL A 225 -8.58 3.64 21.10
N GLU A 226 -8.59 4.95 20.84
CA GLU A 226 -9.53 5.90 21.47
C GLU A 226 -10.86 6.04 20.73
N ALA A 227 -10.96 5.51 19.51
CA ALA A 227 -12.20 5.61 18.76
C ALA A 227 -13.25 4.67 19.36
N ALA A 228 -14.41 5.19 19.75
CA ALA A 228 -15.53 4.35 20.16
C ALA A 228 -16.11 3.52 19.01
N SER A 229 -15.87 3.92 17.76
CA SER A 229 -16.40 3.26 16.58
C SER A 229 -15.67 1.95 16.24
N ASP A 230 -16.47 1.01 15.73
CA ASP A 230 -16.00 -0.24 15.14
C ASP A 230 -15.09 0.03 13.95
N VAL A 231 -14.05 -0.79 13.81
CA VAL A 231 -13.15 -0.73 12.65
C VAL A 231 -13.76 -1.55 11.52
N LYS A 232 -14.05 -0.90 10.39
CA LYS A 232 -14.60 -1.56 9.20
C LYS A 232 -13.48 -1.92 8.24
N ILE A 233 -13.45 -3.18 7.80
CA ILE A 233 -12.41 -3.73 6.91
C ILE A 233 -13.09 -4.37 5.70
N TYR A 234 -12.73 -3.87 4.52
CA TYR A 234 -13.23 -4.34 3.23
C TYR A 234 -12.05 -4.71 2.31
N PRO A 235 -12.26 -5.54 1.28
CA PRO A 235 -11.29 -5.70 0.21
C PRO A 235 -11.02 -4.36 -0.51
N LEU A 236 -10.05 -4.35 -1.43
CA LEU A 236 -9.83 -3.17 -2.26
C LEU A 236 -11.13 -2.81 -3.04
N PRO A 237 -11.50 -1.53 -3.15
CA PRO A 237 -12.75 -1.15 -3.79
C PRO A 237 -12.79 -1.50 -5.28
N HIS A 238 -14.00 -1.85 -5.75
CA HIS A 238 -14.30 -2.10 -7.16
C HIS A 238 -13.38 -3.15 -7.84
N THR A 239 -13.05 -4.21 -7.10
CA THR A 239 -12.36 -5.39 -7.61
C THR A 239 -13.24 -6.62 -7.44
N TYR A 240 -13.15 -7.58 -8.35
CA TYR A 240 -13.71 -8.91 -8.12
C TYR A 240 -13.07 -9.53 -6.88
N VAL A 241 -13.90 -10.06 -5.97
CA VAL A 241 -13.43 -10.68 -4.74
C VAL A 241 -13.33 -12.19 -4.97
N VAL A 242 -12.15 -12.76 -4.71
CA VAL A 242 -11.92 -14.21 -4.79
C VAL A 242 -12.42 -14.91 -3.53
N LYS A 243 -12.14 -14.35 -2.35
CA LYS A 243 -12.62 -14.83 -1.04
C LYS A 243 -12.34 -13.76 0.02
N ASP A 244 -13.30 -13.45 0.88
CA ASP A 244 -13.15 -12.50 1.99
C ASP A 244 -12.44 -11.18 1.57
N LEU A 245 -11.22 -10.94 2.06
CA LEU A 245 -10.43 -9.73 1.80
C LEU A 245 -9.44 -9.88 0.63
N VAL A 246 -9.61 -10.92 -0.19
CA VAL A 246 -8.69 -11.26 -1.28
C VAL A 246 -9.28 -10.81 -2.62
N PRO A 247 -8.83 -9.67 -3.19
CA PRO A 247 -9.26 -9.25 -4.52
C PRO A 247 -8.53 -10.02 -5.63
N ASP A 248 -9.12 -10.10 -6.80
CA ASP A 248 -8.41 -10.48 -8.02
C ASP A 248 -7.67 -9.25 -8.58
N LEU A 249 -6.35 -9.39 -8.75
CA LEU A 249 -5.45 -8.36 -9.28
C LEU A 249 -4.85 -8.75 -10.63
N THR A 250 -5.35 -9.80 -11.27
CA THR A 250 -4.85 -10.29 -12.56
C THR A 250 -4.85 -9.20 -13.63
N HIS A 251 -5.95 -8.44 -13.75
CA HIS A 251 -6.05 -7.32 -14.69
C HIS A 251 -5.03 -6.21 -14.38
N PHE A 252 -4.88 -5.84 -13.11
CA PHE A 252 -3.90 -4.84 -12.67
C PHE A 252 -2.47 -5.23 -13.08
N TYR A 253 -2.10 -6.51 -12.94
CA TYR A 253 -0.78 -6.99 -13.37
C TYR A 253 -0.64 -7.09 -14.90
N LYS A 254 -1.72 -7.41 -15.63
CA LYS A 254 -1.73 -7.38 -17.10
C LYS A 254 -1.45 -5.96 -17.61
N GLN A 255 -2.07 -4.94 -17.02
CA GLN A 255 -1.77 -3.54 -17.35
C GLN A 255 -0.33 -3.13 -16.98
N TYR A 256 0.20 -3.62 -15.86
CA TYR A 256 1.62 -3.40 -15.55
C TYR A 256 2.55 -4.02 -16.60
N LYS A 257 2.23 -5.21 -17.11
CA LYS A 257 3.01 -5.87 -18.16
C LYS A 257 2.94 -5.10 -19.49
N SER A 258 1.78 -4.54 -19.83
CA SER A 258 1.58 -3.87 -21.13
C SER A 258 2.47 -2.64 -21.34
N ILE A 259 2.89 -1.97 -20.26
CA ILE A 259 3.80 -0.81 -20.34
C ILE A 259 5.28 -1.19 -20.52
N LYS A 260 5.59 -2.49 -20.67
CA LYS A 260 6.95 -3.05 -20.82
C LYS A 260 7.91 -2.49 -19.75
N PRO A 261 7.73 -2.84 -18.45
CA PRO A 261 8.38 -2.17 -17.34
C PRO A 261 9.81 -2.68 -17.09
N TYR A 262 10.65 -2.60 -18.12
CA TYR A 262 12.07 -2.96 -18.09
C TYR A 262 12.86 -2.00 -18.97
N LEU A 263 14.18 -1.93 -18.78
CA LEU A 263 15.06 -1.05 -19.54
C LEU A 263 15.14 -1.51 -21.00
N GLN A 264 14.88 -0.60 -21.93
CA GLN A 264 14.96 -0.89 -23.36
C GLN A 264 15.98 0.03 -24.03
N ARG A 265 17.01 -0.57 -24.63
CA ARG A 265 18.16 0.10 -25.24
C ARG A 265 18.84 -0.83 -26.24
N ASP A 266 19.25 -0.30 -27.38
CA ASP A 266 19.98 -1.05 -28.43
C ASP A 266 21.49 -0.81 -28.35
N THR A 267 21.91 0.37 -27.89
CA THR A 267 23.32 0.75 -27.88
C THR A 267 24.03 0.16 -26.65
N PRO A 268 25.13 -0.59 -26.78
CA PRO A 268 25.90 -1.05 -25.62
C PRO A 268 26.56 0.13 -24.87
N ALA A 269 27.10 -0.14 -23.68
CA ALA A 269 27.94 0.84 -22.96
C ALA A 269 29.24 1.06 -23.73
N GLU A 270 29.71 2.31 -23.83
CA GLU A 270 30.91 2.68 -24.61
C GLU A 270 32.17 1.91 -24.20
N ASP A 271 32.32 1.63 -22.91
CA ASP A 271 33.44 0.89 -22.31
C ASP A 271 33.12 -0.59 -22.06
N GLY A 272 31.96 -1.07 -22.49
CA GLY A 272 31.47 -2.44 -22.24
C GLY A 272 31.15 -2.73 -20.76
N LYS A 273 31.09 -1.72 -19.89
CA LYS A 273 30.82 -1.89 -18.45
C LYS A 273 29.38 -1.47 -18.10
N GLU A 274 29.23 -0.51 -17.21
CA GLU A 274 27.97 -0.02 -16.67
C GLU A 274 27.43 1.16 -17.48
N TYR A 275 26.10 1.24 -17.64
CA TYR A 275 25.48 2.42 -18.23
C TYR A 275 25.65 3.63 -17.30
N ARG A 276 26.30 4.66 -17.82
CA ARG A 276 26.56 5.91 -17.08
C ARG A 276 25.26 6.67 -16.86
N GLN A 277 25.06 7.15 -15.63
CA GLN A 277 23.93 7.98 -15.25
C GLN A 277 24.42 9.05 -14.28
N THR A 278 24.06 10.31 -14.53
CA THR A 278 24.40 11.41 -13.63
C THR A 278 23.60 11.32 -12.32
N LYS A 279 24.09 11.95 -11.24
CA LYS A 279 23.37 11.98 -9.96
C LYS A 279 22.03 12.72 -10.12
N GLU A 280 22.02 13.73 -10.97
CA GLU A 280 20.87 14.57 -11.31
C GLU A 280 19.80 13.74 -12.02
N ASP A 281 20.18 12.92 -13.01
CA ASP A 281 19.26 12.02 -13.69
C ASP A 281 18.73 10.92 -12.77
N ARG A 282 19.60 10.30 -11.96
CA ARG A 282 19.18 9.28 -11.00
C ARG A 282 18.16 9.85 -10.01
N ARG A 283 18.32 11.09 -9.56
CA ARG A 283 17.39 11.75 -8.63
C ARG A 283 15.99 11.94 -9.21
N LYS A 284 15.85 12.02 -10.55
CA LYS A 284 14.52 12.08 -11.21
C LYS A 284 13.67 10.83 -10.95
N LEU A 285 14.31 9.70 -10.59
CA LEU A 285 13.63 8.45 -10.29
C LEU A 285 13.13 8.36 -8.84
N ASP A 286 13.64 9.21 -7.94
CA ASP A 286 13.22 9.23 -6.53
C ASP A 286 11.74 9.64 -6.42
N GLY A 287 10.97 8.88 -5.64
CA GLY A 287 9.52 8.99 -5.58
C GLY A 287 8.76 8.22 -6.67
N LEU A 288 9.47 7.50 -7.55
CA LEU A 288 8.88 6.65 -8.59
C LEU A 288 9.22 5.16 -8.39
N TYR A 289 10.49 4.81 -8.20
CA TYR A 289 10.92 3.40 -8.12
C TYR A 289 10.52 2.71 -6.81
N GLU A 290 10.17 3.46 -5.77
CA GLU A 290 9.76 2.96 -4.45
C GLU A 290 8.33 2.40 -4.44
N CYS A 291 7.65 2.41 -5.59
CA CYS A 291 6.32 1.82 -5.74
C CYS A 291 6.37 0.30 -5.50
N ILE A 292 5.55 -0.17 -4.57
CA ILE A 292 5.48 -1.59 -4.17
C ILE A 292 4.34 -2.35 -4.86
N LEU A 293 3.74 -1.78 -5.91
CA LEU A 293 2.63 -2.37 -6.68
C LEU A 293 1.45 -2.92 -5.84
N CYS A 294 1.11 -2.23 -4.75
CA CYS A 294 0.02 -2.63 -3.83
C CYS A 294 -1.40 -2.33 -4.32
N ALA A 295 -1.56 -1.67 -5.47
CA ALA A 295 -2.84 -1.25 -6.06
C ALA A 295 -3.71 -0.26 -5.24
N CYS A 296 -3.35 0.13 -3.99
CA CYS A 296 -4.14 1.06 -3.16
C CYS A 296 -4.54 2.35 -3.90
N CYS A 297 -3.63 2.93 -4.67
CA CYS A 297 -3.87 4.17 -5.41
C CYS A 297 -4.84 3.95 -6.57
N SER A 298 -4.70 2.88 -7.35
CA SER A 298 -5.60 2.60 -8.49
C SER A 298 -7.01 2.29 -8.03
N THR A 299 -7.16 1.43 -7.01
CA THR A 299 -8.47 1.07 -6.45
C THR A 299 -9.07 2.16 -5.56
N SER A 300 -8.40 3.31 -5.40
CA SER A 300 -8.98 4.52 -4.79
C SER A 300 -9.48 5.54 -5.83
N CYS A 301 -9.17 5.32 -7.11
CA CYS A 301 -9.42 6.27 -8.19
C CYS A 301 -10.79 5.99 -8.85
N PRO A 302 -11.76 6.93 -8.77
CA PRO A 302 -13.06 6.73 -9.41
C PRO A 302 -12.97 6.50 -10.92
N SER A 303 -12.07 7.20 -11.64
CA SER A 303 -11.86 6.95 -13.07
C SER A 303 -11.48 5.49 -13.37
N TYR A 304 -10.73 4.85 -12.46
CA TYR A 304 -10.33 3.46 -12.57
C TYR A 304 -11.48 2.51 -12.21
N TRP A 305 -12.36 2.87 -11.27
CA TRP A 305 -13.57 2.07 -11.02
C TRP A 305 -14.41 1.95 -12.29
N TRP A 306 -14.66 3.07 -12.96
CA TRP A 306 -15.54 3.09 -14.12
C TRP A 306 -14.93 2.55 -15.41
N ASN A 307 -13.61 2.70 -15.60
CA ASN A 307 -12.95 2.41 -16.88
C ASN A 307 -11.69 1.56 -16.69
N SER A 308 -11.68 0.64 -15.72
CA SER A 308 -10.46 -0.16 -15.41
C SER A 308 -9.95 -0.94 -16.61
N GLU A 309 -10.80 -1.34 -17.56
CA GLU A 309 -10.43 -2.12 -18.74
C GLU A 309 -9.41 -1.38 -19.62
N GLU A 310 -9.61 -0.07 -19.82
CA GLU A 310 -8.80 0.74 -20.74
C GLU A 310 -7.91 1.77 -20.04
N TYR A 311 -8.37 2.36 -18.94
CA TYR A 311 -7.57 3.30 -18.15
C TYR A 311 -6.55 2.55 -17.30
N LEU A 312 -5.27 2.81 -17.54
CA LEU A 312 -4.16 2.12 -16.87
C LEU A 312 -4.09 2.38 -15.35
N GLY A 313 -4.66 3.51 -14.91
CA GLY A 313 -4.67 3.87 -13.50
C GLY A 313 -3.35 4.45 -12.97
N PRO A 314 -3.38 5.05 -11.78
CA PRO A 314 -2.27 5.79 -11.21
C PRO A 314 -1.02 4.97 -10.91
N ALA A 315 -1.15 3.71 -10.46
CA ALA A 315 0.02 2.89 -10.16
C ALA A 315 0.84 2.62 -11.44
N ILE A 316 0.14 2.23 -12.52
CA ILE A 316 0.76 1.85 -13.78
C ILE A 316 1.31 3.09 -14.47
N LEU A 317 0.56 4.21 -14.49
CA LEU A 317 1.05 5.46 -15.06
C LEU A 317 2.26 6.03 -14.31
N LEU A 318 2.34 5.89 -12.98
CA LEU A 318 3.56 6.24 -12.23
C LEU A 318 4.76 5.40 -12.69
N GLN A 319 4.55 4.10 -12.95
CA GLN A 319 5.60 3.23 -13.50
C GLN A 319 5.93 3.55 -14.97
N SER A 320 4.96 3.94 -15.79
CA SER A 320 5.22 4.45 -17.14
C SER A 320 6.13 5.68 -17.08
N TYR A 321 5.81 6.63 -16.20
CA TYR A 321 6.65 7.82 -16.01
C TYR A 321 8.06 7.47 -15.50
N ARG A 322 8.19 6.48 -14.61
CA ARG A 322 9.49 5.97 -14.13
C ARG A 322 10.41 5.53 -15.27
N TRP A 323 9.85 4.99 -16.36
CA TRP A 323 10.64 4.60 -17.53
C TRP A 323 10.86 5.77 -18.50
N LEU A 324 9.87 6.65 -18.68
CA LEU A 324 10.03 7.89 -19.45
C LEU A 324 11.09 8.84 -18.87
N ALA A 325 11.27 8.84 -17.55
CA ALA A 325 12.23 9.69 -16.84
C ALA A 325 13.64 9.07 -16.70
N ASP A 326 13.83 7.79 -17.04
CA ASP A 326 15.13 7.12 -16.91
C ASP A 326 16.03 7.47 -18.10
N SER A 327 17.11 8.21 -17.85
CA SER A 327 18.05 8.65 -18.91
C SER A 327 18.73 7.52 -19.68
N ARG A 328 18.63 6.28 -19.18
CA ARG A 328 19.24 5.10 -19.81
C ARG A 328 18.30 4.44 -20.83
N ASP A 329 16.99 4.68 -20.75
CA ASP A 329 16.00 4.08 -21.64
C ASP A 329 15.96 4.81 -22.99
N GLN A 330 15.92 4.06 -24.09
CA GLN A 330 15.91 4.59 -25.46
C GLN A 330 14.54 4.45 -26.15
N ARG A 331 13.50 4.02 -25.44
CA ARG A 331 12.16 3.78 -26.00
C ARG A 331 11.13 4.83 -25.58
N THR A 332 11.57 6.04 -25.23
CA THR A 332 10.68 7.15 -24.83
C THR A 332 9.57 7.42 -25.85
N ALA A 333 9.90 7.47 -27.14
CA ALA A 333 8.92 7.72 -28.21
C ALA A 333 7.85 6.61 -28.30
N GLU A 334 8.27 5.34 -28.30
CA GLU A 334 7.36 4.19 -28.33
C GLU A 334 6.46 4.15 -27.08
N ARG A 335 7.04 4.42 -25.90
CA ARG A 335 6.29 4.47 -24.64
C ARG A 335 5.24 5.58 -24.63
N LYS A 336 5.55 6.76 -25.20
CA LYS A 336 4.59 7.86 -25.36
C LYS A 336 3.50 7.50 -26.36
N ALA A 337 3.85 6.92 -27.51
CA ALA A 337 2.88 6.48 -28.52
C ALA A 337 1.85 5.50 -27.94
N ASN A 338 2.29 4.57 -27.07
CA ASN A 338 1.38 3.65 -26.38
C ASN A 338 0.38 4.33 -25.41
N LEU A 339 0.67 5.56 -24.98
CA LEU A 339 -0.21 6.37 -24.13
C LEU A 339 -1.03 7.39 -24.94
N GLU A 340 -0.76 7.56 -26.23
CA GLU A 340 -1.42 8.48 -27.15
C GLU A 340 -2.77 7.90 -27.62
N ASN A 341 -3.69 7.71 -26.67
CA ASN A 341 -5.06 7.32 -26.95
C ASN A 341 -6.01 7.91 -25.90
N SER A 342 -7.30 7.97 -26.20
CA SER A 342 -8.31 8.66 -25.38
C SER A 342 -8.51 8.10 -23.96
N MET A 343 -8.07 6.86 -23.72
CA MET A 343 -8.46 6.08 -22.53
C MET A 343 -7.30 5.80 -21.57
N SER A 344 -6.14 5.34 -22.05
CA SER A 344 -5.02 4.86 -21.22
C SER A 344 -4.49 5.91 -20.24
N LEU A 345 -4.38 7.18 -20.66
CA LEU A 345 -3.85 8.29 -19.87
C LEU A 345 -4.91 9.36 -19.54
N TYR A 346 -5.72 9.75 -20.53
CA TYR A 346 -6.54 10.97 -20.46
C TYR A 346 -7.81 10.84 -19.60
N ARG A 347 -8.15 9.65 -19.08
CA ARG A 347 -9.21 9.48 -18.07
C ARG A 347 -8.83 9.99 -16.67
N CYS A 348 -7.58 10.42 -16.46
CA CYS A 348 -7.20 11.09 -15.22
C CYS A 348 -7.77 12.52 -15.15
N HIS A 349 -8.75 12.74 -14.27
CA HIS A 349 -9.38 14.03 -14.01
C HIS A 349 -8.86 14.72 -12.73
N THR A 350 -7.62 14.42 -12.32
CA THR A 350 -6.96 15.08 -11.18
C THR A 350 -7.77 15.00 -9.88
N ILE A 351 -8.39 13.85 -9.61
CA ILE A 351 -9.18 13.59 -8.39
C ILE A 351 -8.27 13.49 -7.13
N LEU A 352 -6.98 13.14 -7.33
CA LEU A 352 -5.92 13.08 -6.30
C LEU A 352 -6.13 12.09 -5.13
N ASN A 353 -7.17 11.26 -5.17
CA ASN A 353 -7.30 10.12 -4.24
C ASN A 353 -6.06 9.21 -4.24
N CYS A 354 -5.44 9.03 -5.40
CA CYS A 354 -4.28 8.17 -5.59
C CYS A 354 -3.07 8.58 -4.72
N THR A 355 -2.78 9.88 -4.64
CA THR A 355 -1.70 10.42 -3.81
C THR A 355 -2.06 10.34 -2.33
N ARG A 356 -3.31 10.63 -1.96
CA ARG A 356 -3.80 10.52 -0.58
C ARG A 356 -3.79 9.07 -0.04
N ALA A 357 -4.04 8.10 -0.91
CA ALA A 357 -4.11 6.69 -0.55
C ALA A 357 -2.76 5.95 -0.62
N CYS A 358 -1.67 6.61 -1.05
CA CYS A 358 -0.39 5.93 -1.21
C CYS A 358 0.27 5.67 0.16
N PRO A 359 0.44 4.40 0.59
CA PRO A 359 1.04 4.09 1.90
C PRO A 359 2.54 4.38 1.95
N LYS A 360 3.16 4.63 0.79
CA LYS A 360 4.58 4.98 0.65
C LYS A 360 4.81 6.49 0.49
N GLY A 361 3.76 7.30 0.51
CA GLY A 361 3.86 8.75 0.34
C GLY A 361 4.29 9.21 -1.06
N LEU A 362 4.12 8.35 -2.07
CA LEU A 362 4.43 8.70 -3.46
C LEU A 362 3.33 9.59 -4.06
N ASN A 363 3.62 10.26 -5.17
CA ASN A 363 2.68 11.16 -5.84
C ASN A 363 2.37 10.74 -7.29
N PRO A 364 1.53 9.70 -7.49
CA PRO A 364 1.07 9.29 -8.82
C PRO A 364 0.37 10.41 -9.59
N GLY A 365 -0.40 11.27 -8.90
CA GLY A 365 -1.07 12.41 -9.54
C GLY A 365 -0.09 13.36 -10.23
N LYS A 366 1.02 13.67 -9.56
CA LYS A 366 2.10 14.48 -10.14
C LYS A 366 2.78 13.77 -11.31
N ALA A 367 3.10 12.48 -11.18
CA ALA A 367 3.70 11.70 -12.27
C ALA A 367 2.81 11.70 -13.52
N ILE A 368 1.49 11.52 -13.37
CA ILE A 368 0.54 11.60 -14.48
C ILE A 368 0.54 12.99 -15.12
N ALA A 369 0.60 14.06 -14.32
CA ALA A 369 0.67 15.42 -14.84
C ALA A 369 1.95 15.67 -15.66
N GLU A 370 3.09 15.15 -15.23
CA GLU A 370 4.35 15.24 -15.99
C GLU A 370 4.28 14.47 -17.31
N ILE A 371 3.65 13.28 -17.34
CA ILE A 371 3.38 12.59 -18.61
C ILE A 371 2.57 13.50 -19.54
N LYS A 372 1.43 14.02 -19.08
CA LYS A 372 0.57 14.89 -19.89
C LYS A 372 1.32 16.12 -20.41
N LYS A 373 2.20 16.71 -19.61
CA LYS A 373 3.07 17.81 -20.03
C LYS A 373 4.02 17.39 -21.15
N GLN A 374 4.66 16.23 -21.05
CA GLN A 374 5.53 15.70 -22.09
C GLN A 374 4.80 15.36 -23.39
N MET A 375 3.54 14.93 -23.30
CA MET A 375 2.68 14.68 -24.47
C MET A 375 2.30 16.00 -25.17
N ALA A 376 1.94 17.04 -24.40
CA ALA A 376 1.48 18.31 -24.96
C ALA A 376 2.60 19.17 -25.58
N PHE A 377 3.79 19.20 -24.96
CA PHE A 377 4.86 20.12 -25.36
C PHE A 377 6.01 19.46 -26.13
N GLY A 378 5.89 18.17 -26.48
CA GLY A 378 6.88 17.46 -27.30
C GLY A 378 8.32 17.63 -26.78
N SER A 379 8.63 17.08 -25.60
CA SER A 379 10.00 17.08 -25.05
C SER A 379 10.67 15.73 -25.13
#